data_AF-A0A9X1KSR1-F1
#
_entry.id   AF-A0A9X1KSR1-F1
#
_cell.length_a   1.000
_cell.length_b   1.000
_cell.length_c   1.000
_cell.angle_alpha   90.00
_cell.angle_beta   90.00
_cell.angle_gamma   90.00
#
_symmetry.space_group_name_H-M   'P 1'
#
loop_
_entity.id
_entity.type
_entity.pdbx_description
1 polymer ?
#
loop_
_entity_poly.entity_id
_entity_poly.type
_entity_poly.pdbx_seq_one_letter_code
_entity_poly.pdbx_strand_id
1 'polypeptide(L)'
;MEHRGDIVKKAVYKSGYPITELAKKLSKSRRWVYLMFENSNLSLDMILQIGKIIHYDFKDEIKEFKIYKNTVDESAVDYNNDELNPEYWKNKYLKLLEEYNHILKKIKN
;
A
#
# COMPACT_ATOMS: atom_id res chain seq x y z
N MET A 1 -10.93 1.43 -15.60
CA MET A 1 -10.50 1.66 -14.20
C MET A 1 -10.88 0.43 -13.40
N GLU A 2 -9.97 -0.08 -12.59
CA GLU A 2 -10.22 -1.28 -11.79
C GLU A 2 -11.14 -0.93 -10.61
N HIS A 3 -12.31 -1.59 -10.52
CA HIS A 3 -13.27 -1.32 -9.45
C HIS A 3 -12.93 -2.16 -8.22
N ARG A 4 -12.07 -1.65 -7.34
CA ARG A 4 -11.53 -2.40 -6.20
C ARG A 4 -12.61 -2.88 -5.23
N GLY A 5 -13.65 -2.07 -4.99
CA GLY A 5 -14.79 -2.47 -4.16
C GLY A 5 -15.51 -3.71 -4.68
N ASP A 6 -15.57 -3.91 -6.00
CA ASP A 6 -16.24 -5.06 -6.62
C ASP A 6 -15.40 -6.33 -6.48
N ILE A 7 -14.07 -6.19 -6.53
CA ILE A 7 -13.12 -7.29 -6.28
C ILE A 7 -13.30 -7.79 -4.84
N VAL A 8 -13.31 -6.86 -3.87
CA VAL A 8 -13.52 -7.20 -2.46
C VAL A 8 -14.89 -7.84 -2.24
N LYS A 9 -15.95 -7.29 -2.86
CA LYS A 9 -17.30 -7.87 -2.80
C LYS A 9 -17.31 -9.33 -3.22
N LYS A 10 -16.73 -9.65 -4.39
CA LYS A 10 -16.63 -11.02 -4.89
C LYS A 10 -15.84 -11.93 -3.95
N ALA A 11 -14.73 -11.45 -3.39
CA ALA A 11 -13.93 -12.24 -2.45
C ALA A 11 -14.68 -12.54 -1.15
N VAL A 12 -15.38 -11.55 -0.57
CA VAL A 12 -16.19 -11.73 0.65
C VAL A 12 -17.33 -12.73 0.43
N TYR A 13 -18.02 -12.67 -0.71
CA TYR A 13 -19.07 -13.64 -1.01
C TYR A 13 -18.51 -15.04 -1.27
N LYS A 14 -17.39 -15.16 -1.99
CA LYS A 14 -16.74 -16.46 -2.26
C LYS A 14 -16.19 -17.11 -1.00
N SER A 15 -15.69 -16.34 -0.04
CA SER A 15 -15.20 -16.87 1.23
C SER A 15 -16.32 -17.35 2.16
N GLY A 16 -17.58 -17.02 1.85
CA GLY A 16 -18.73 -17.30 2.73
C GLY A 16 -18.70 -16.50 4.04
N TYR A 17 -17.81 -15.52 4.15
CA TYR A 17 -17.64 -14.78 5.39
C TYR A 17 -18.84 -13.86 5.67
N PRO A 18 -19.50 -13.96 6.84
CA PRO A 18 -20.72 -13.22 7.09
C PRO A 18 -20.47 -11.70 7.17
N ILE A 19 -21.23 -10.94 6.37
CA ILE A 19 -21.12 -9.46 6.29
C ILE A 19 -21.35 -8.80 7.67
N THR A 20 -22.20 -9.39 8.51
CA THR A 20 -22.42 -8.97 9.90
C THR A 20 -21.13 -9.01 10.72
N GLU A 21 -20.37 -10.09 10.63
CA GLU A 21 -19.11 -10.24 11.36
C GLU A 21 -18.00 -9.39 10.75
N LEU A 22 -18.04 -9.17 9.44
CA LEU A 22 -17.08 -8.30 8.75
C LEU A 22 -17.25 -6.86 9.23
N ALA A 23 -18.50 -6.38 9.26
CA ALA A 23 -18.84 -5.06 9.77
C ALA A 23 -18.40 -4.89 11.24
N LYS A 24 -18.65 -5.91 12.10
CA LYS A 24 -18.21 -5.90 13.51
C LYS A 24 -16.69 -5.81 13.65
N LYS A 25 -15.93 -6.64 12.93
CA LYS A 25 -14.45 -6.62 12.99
C LYS A 25 -13.85 -5.33 12.45
N LEU A 26 -14.54 -4.66 11.53
CA LEU A 26 -14.14 -3.34 11.02
C LEU A 26 -14.63 -2.18 11.91
N SER A 27 -15.42 -2.46 12.96
CA SER A 27 -16.08 -1.44 13.78
C SER A 27 -16.92 -0.46 12.95
N LYS A 28 -17.62 -0.98 11.94
CA LYS A 28 -18.50 -0.22 11.04
C LYS A 28 -19.90 -0.83 10.99
N SER A 29 -20.84 -0.09 10.41
CA SER A 29 -22.20 -0.60 10.16
C SER A 29 -22.24 -1.49 8.92
N ARG A 30 -23.23 -2.40 8.84
CA ARG A 30 -23.46 -3.19 7.60
C ARG A 30 -23.67 -2.31 6.38
N ARG A 31 -24.40 -1.20 6.54
CA ARG A 31 -24.61 -0.21 5.48
C ARG A 31 -23.29 0.35 4.95
N TRP A 32 -22.34 0.62 5.84
CA TRP A 32 -21.02 1.07 5.46
C TRP A 32 -20.28 0.02 4.61
N VAL A 33 -20.38 -1.27 4.96
CA VAL A 33 -19.76 -2.35 4.17
C VAL A 33 -20.36 -2.43 2.76
N TYR A 34 -21.68 -2.30 2.62
CA TYR A 34 -22.31 -2.25 1.31
C TYR A 34 -21.88 -1.03 0.48
N LEU A 35 -21.83 0.15 1.09
CA LEU A 35 -21.32 1.36 0.43
C LEU A 35 -19.84 1.22 0.02
N MET A 36 -19.04 0.55 0.83
CA MET A 36 -17.63 0.29 0.55
C MET A 36 -17.44 -0.60 -0.68
N PHE A 37 -18.33 -1.57 -0.91
CA PHE A 37 -18.30 -2.41 -2.12
C PHE A 37 -18.53 -1.62 -3.41
N GLU A 38 -19.32 -0.54 -3.35
CA GLU A 38 -19.59 0.32 -4.51
C GLU A 38 -18.49 1.39 -4.72
N ASN A 39 -17.44 1.39 -3.89
CA ASN A 39 -16.33 2.31 -4.04
C ASN A 39 -15.28 1.76 -5.02
N SER A 40 -15.15 2.41 -6.18
CA SER A 40 -14.18 2.04 -7.21
C SER A 40 -12.72 2.21 -6.79
N ASN A 41 -12.42 3.21 -5.95
CA ASN A 41 -11.06 3.55 -5.51
C ASN A 41 -10.87 3.26 -4.01
N LEU A 42 -11.16 2.03 -3.62
CA LEU A 42 -10.91 1.58 -2.25
C LEU A 42 -9.40 1.56 -1.94
N SER A 43 -9.01 2.01 -0.76
CA SER A 43 -7.60 2.05 -0.36
C SER A 43 -7.02 0.65 -0.17
N LEU A 44 -5.74 0.48 -0.54
CA LEU A 44 -5.04 -0.80 -0.41
C LEU A 44 -4.97 -1.29 1.04
N ASP A 45 -4.81 -0.38 2.01
CA ASP A 45 -4.81 -0.72 3.44
C ASP A 45 -6.12 -1.38 3.87
N MET A 46 -7.25 -0.84 3.41
CA MET A 46 -8.57 -1.38 3.72
C MET A 46 -8.74 -2.78 3.10
N ILE A 47 -8.26 -2.96 1.87
CA ILE A 47 -8.32 -4.25 1.17
C ILE A 47 -7.49 -5.30 1.91
N LEU A 48 -6.27 -4.96 2.33
CA LEU A 48 -5.42 -5.84 3.12
C LEU A 48 -6.04 -6.20 4.47
N GLN A 49 -6.65 -5.22 5.15
CA GLN A 49 -7.35 -5.46 6.41
C GLN A 49 -8.50 -6.44 6.21
N ILE A 50 -9.30 -6.27 5.16
CA ILE A 50 -10.40 -7.18 4.82
C ILE A 50 -9.85 -8.57 4.48
N GLY A 51 -8.80 -8.66 3.67
CA GLY A 51 -8.14 -9.92 3.30
C GLY A 51 -7.68 -10.73 4.50
N LYS A 52 -7.10 -10.06 5.50
CA LYS A 52 -6.76 -10.70 6.79
C LYS A 52 -7.97 -11.21 7.55
N ILE A 53 -9.09 -10.49 7.51
CA ILE A 53 -10.34 -10.88 8.20
C ILE A 53 -10.99 -12.10 7.53
N ILE A 54 -11.02 -12.13 6.20
CA ILE A 54 -11.69 -13.19 5.43
C ILE A 54 -10.75 -14.31 4.99
N HIS A 55 -9.48 -14.26 5.41
CA HIS A 55 -8.41 -15.18 5.01
C HIS A 55 -8.25 -15.32 3.49
N TYR A 56 -8.27 -14.18 2.78
CA TYR A 56 -8.14 -14.10 1.32
C TYR A 56 -6.94 -13.25 0.93
N ASP A 57 -6.17 -13.72 -0.06
CA ASP A 57 -5.06 -12.98 -0.65
C ASP A 57 -5.52 -12.32 -1.96
N PHE A 58 -5.36 -11.00 -2.07
CA PHE A 58 -5.82 -10.19 -3.20
C PHE A 58 -4.73 -9.94 -4.27
N LYS A 59 -3.57 -10.57 -4.15
CA LYS A 59 -2.41 -10.33 -5.03
C LYS A 59 -2.68 -10.58 -6.51
N ASP A 60 -3.53 -11.54 -6.84
CA ASP A 60 -3.75 -11.93 -8.23
C ASP A 60 -4.76 -11.03 -8.93
N GLU A 61 -5.67 -10.41 -8.17
CA GLU A 61 -6.75 -9.57 -8.64
C GLU A 61 -6.35 -8.11 -8.74
N ILE A 62 -5.46 -7.63 -7.87
CA ILE A 62 -5.10 -6.21 -7.77
C ILE A 62 -3.70 -5.97 -8.33
N LYS A 63 -3.63 -5.21 -9.43
CA LYS A 63 -2.39 -4.95 -10.17
C LYS A 63 -1.34 -4.26 -9.32
N GLU A 64 -1.74 -3.37 -8.42
CA GLU A 64 -0.81 -2.63 -7.55
C GLU A 64 -0.07 -3.57 -6.60
N PHE A 65 -0.68 -4.67 -6.13
CA PHE A 65 0.02 -5.67 -5.31
C PHE A 65 1.03 -6.49 -6.11
N LYS A 66 0.82 -6.67 -7.42
CA LYS A 66 1.81 -7.33 -8.30
C LYS A 66 3.07 -6.49 -8.49
N ILE A 67 2.94 -5.17 -8.52
CA ILE A 67 4.09 -4.26 -8.61
C ILE A 67 4.97 -4.42 -7.35
N TYR A 68 4.36 -4.42 -6.15
CA TYR A 68 5.11 -4.64 -4.91
C TYR A 68 5.72 -6.04 -4.79
N LYS A 69 5.07 -7.09 -5.32
CA LYS A 69 5.64 -8.44 -5.33
C LYS A 69 6.78 -8.58 -6.33
N ASN A 70 6.66 -8.04 -7.55
CA ASN A 70 7.77 -8.07 -8.50
C ASN A 70 8.98 -7.28 -7.98
N THR A 71 8.78 -6.19 -7.24
CA THR A 71 9.91 -5.46 -6.61
C THR A 71 10.55 -6.18 -5.41
N VAL A 72 9.92 -7.21 -4.84
CA VAL A 72 10.39 -7.90 -3.63
C VAL A 72 10.73 -9.39 -3.88
N ASP A 73 10.14 -10.01 -4.89
CA ASP A 73 10.30 -11.43 -5.26
C ASP A 73 11.18 -11.61 -6.52
N GLU A 74 11.58 -10.52 -7.18
CA GLU A 74 12.67 -10.56 -8.15
C GLU A 74 14.01 -10.46 -7.39
N SER A 75 14.36 -11.57 -6.75
CA SER A 75 15.72 -11.89 -6.31
C SER A 75 16.64 -12.24 -7.49
N ALA A 76 16.43 -11.52 -8.61
CA ALA A 76 17.30 -11.42 -9.77
C ALA A 76 17.36 -9.97 -10.30
N VAL A 77 17.05 -8.96 -9.47
CA VAL A 77 17.28 -7.56 -9.84
C VAL A 77 18.77 -7.25 -9.68
N ASP A 78 19.39 -7.11 -10.84
CA ASP A 78 20.70 -6.53 -11.10
C ASP A 78 21.03 -5.37 -10.15
N TYR A 79 22.17 -5.46 -9.46
CA TYR A 79 22.68 -4.50 -8.45
C TYR A 79 23.16 -3.18 -9.09
N ASN A 80 22.33 -2.56 -9.94
CA ASN A 80 22.71 -1.35 -10.68
C ASN A 80 21.72 -0.18 -10.55
N ASN A 81 20.72 -0.26 -9.65
CA ASN A 81 19.88 0.90 -9.32
C ASN A 81 20.31 1.53 -7.98
N ASP A 82 21.18 2.53 -8.07
CA ASP A 82 21.68 3.35 -6.95
C ASP A 82 20.55 3.98 -6.10
N GLU A 83 19.36 4.16 -6.66
CA GLU A 83 18.21 4.78 -5.98
C GLU A 83 17.56 3.91 -4.88
N LEU A 84 17.82 2.61 -4.84
CA LEU A 84 17.32 1.74 -3.76
C LEU A 84 18.34 1.53 -2.64
N ASN A 85 19.58 2.01 -2.82
CA ASN A 85 20.62 1.91 -1.80
C ASN A 85 20.32 2.92 -0.68
N PRO A 86 20.08 2.47 0.57
CA PRO A 86 19.89 3.36 1.71
C PRO A 86 21.04 4.37 1.88
N GLU A 87 22.25 3.99 1.45
CA GLU A 87 23.44 4.84 1.48
C GLU A 87 23.35 6.02 0.49
N TYR A 88 22.69 5.83 -0.66
CA TYR A 88 22.48 6.91 -1.63
C TYR A 88 21.62 8.03 -1.04
N TRP A 89 20.49 7.68 -0.43
CA TRP A 89 19.59 8.66 0.20
C TRP A 89 20.21 9.30 1.44
N LYS A 90 20.96 8.52 2.23
CA LYS A 90 21.74 9.04 3.36
C LYS A 90 22.76 10.08 2.91
N ASN A 91 23.54 9.79 1.87
CA ASN A 91 24.55 10.71 1.34
C ASN A 91 23.92 11.95 0.70
N LYS A 92 22.81 11.79 -0.03
CA LYS A 92 22.05 12.90 -0.61
C LYS A 92 21.52 13.84 0.47
N TYR A 93 21.01 13.29 1.58
CA TYR A 93 20.56 14.06 2.73
C TYR A 93 21.73 14.80 3.41
N LEU A 94 22.86 14.12 3.61
CA LEU A 94 24.06 14.68 4.23
C LEU A 94 24.59 15.88 3.45
N LYS A 95 24.69 15.74 2.11
CA LYS A 95 25.14 16.80 1.22
C LYS A 95 24.24 18.04 1.29
N LEU A 96 22.92 17.86 1.31
CA LEU A 96 21.97 18.96 1.43
C LEU A 96 22.16 19.74 2.75
N LEU A 97 22.42 19.01 3.83
CA LEU A 97 22.65 19.57 5.16
C LEU A 97 23.95 20.37 5.23
N GLU A 98 25.00 19.90 4.57
CA GLU A 98 26.27 20.62 4.43
C GLU A 98 26.11 21.90 3.61
N GLU A 99 25.44 21.84 2.46
CA GLU A 99 25.16 23.02 1.62
C GLU A 99 24.35 24.08 2.38
N TYR A 100 23.32 23.65 3.11
CA TYR A 100 22.54 24.54 3.96
C TYR A 100 23.38 25.20 5.06
N ASN A 101 24.21 24.43 5.76
CA ASN A 101 25.12 24.97 6.77
C ASN A 101 26.14 25.95 6.19
N HIS A 102 26.62 25.70 4.97
CA HIS A 102 27.53 26.59 4.28
C HIS A 102 26.85 27.92 3.90
N ILE A 103 25.61 27.89 3.42
CA ILE A 103 24.80 29.08 3.16
C ILE A 103 24.56 29.86 4.46
N LEU A 104 24.16 29.18 5.55
CA LEU A 104 23.96 29.81 6.85
C LEU A 104 25.23 30.51 7.37
N LYS A 105 26.40 29.88 7.23
CA LYS A 105 27.68 30.49 7.60
C LYS A 105 28.00 31.73 6.77
N LYS A 106 27.66 31.73 5.48
CA LYS A 106 27.82 32.90 4.60
C LYS A 106 26.88 34.05 4.92
N ILE A 107 25.69 33.77 5.46
CA ILE A 107 24.72 34.80 5.87
C ILE A 107 25.08 35.41 7.23
N LYS A 108 25.79 34.66 8.07
CA LYS A 108 26.16 35.07 9.44
C LYS A 108 27.47 35.87 9.51
N ASN A 109 28.24 35.90 8.42
CA ASN A 109 29.36 36.83 8.20
C ASN A 109 28.89 38.00 7.33
#